data_AF-A0AAN8LHG7-F1
#
_entry.id   AF-A0AAN8LHG7-F1
#
_cell.length_a   1.000
_cell.length_b   1.000
_cell.length_c   1.000
_cell.angle_alpha   90.00
_cell.angle_beta   90.00
_cell.angle_gamma   90.00
#
_symmetry.space_group_name_H-M   'P 1'
#
loop_
_entity.id
_entity.type
_entity.pdbx_description
1 polymer ?
#
loop_
_entity_poly.entity_id
_entity_poly.type
_entity_poly.pdbx_seq_one_letter_code
_entity_poly.pdbx_strand_id
1 'polypeptide(L)' 'MTFVKNELKMFKRILSPELPEGFESQKQDKEVVDAEDEKQESSVREGALKITLHFLRKMNQKELADTLEKSSLLYQ' A
#
# COMPACT_ATOMS: atom_id res chain seq x y z
N MET A 1 12.18 -6.61 -7.25
CA MET A 1 10.74 -6.70 -6.92
C MET A 1 10.46 -6.12 -5.52
N THR A 2 10.95 -4.91 -5.25
CA THR A 2 10.93 -4.27 -3.92
C THR A 2 9.76 -3.31 -3.76
N PHE A 3 9.38 -2.60 -4.83
CA PHE A 3 8.29 -1.61 -4.85
C PHE A 3 6.93 -2.19 -4.44
N VAL A 4 6.46 -3.25 -5.10
CA VAL A 4 5.18 -3.90 -4.75
C VAL A 4 5.18 -4.42 -3.31
N LYS A 5 6.32 -4.91 -2.81
CA LYS A 5 6.45 -5.39 -1.43
C LYS A 5 6.31 -4.24 -0.42
N ASN A 6 6.80 -3.05 -0.75
CA ASN A 6 6.65 -1.86 0.09
C ASN A 6 5.18 -1.40 0.14
N GLU A 7 4.51 -1.35 -1.01
CA GLU A 7 3.08 -0.98 -1.09
C GLU A 7 2.19 -1.95 -0.27
N LEU A 8 2.43 -3.26 -0.39
CA LEU A 8 1.68 -4.25 0.39
C LEU A 8 1.93 -4.15 1.91
N LYS A 9 3.14 -3.77 2.34
CA LYS A 9 3.41 -3.48 3.76
C LYS A 9 2.62 -2.25 4.21
N MET A 10 2.58 -1.19 3.42
CA MET A 10 1.80 0.01 3.72
C MET A 10 0.31 -0.30 3.85
N PHE A 11 -0.27 -1.08 2.94
CA PHE A 11 -1.67 -1.49 3.03
C PHE A 11 -1.94 -2.30 4.29
N LYS A 12 -1.02 -3.18 4.69
CA LYS A 12 -1.13 -3.94 5.94
C LYS A 12 -1.18 -3.02 7.17
N ARG A 13 -0.39 -1.95 7.20
CA ARG A 13 -0.43 -0.93 8.27
C ARG A 13 -1.77 -0.20 8.31
N ILE A 14 -2.27 0.24 7.16
CA ILE A 14 -3.58 0.92 7.04
C ILE A 14 -4.69 0.02 7.59
N LEU A 15 -4.67 -1.27 7.23
CA LEU A 15 -5.69 -2.23 7.62
C LEU A 15 -5.52 -2.76 9.05
N SER A 16 -4.33 -2.64 9.65
CA SER A 16 -4.02 -3.16 10.97
C SER A 16 -3.05 -2.22 11.71
N PRO A 17 -3.56 -1.10 12.24
CA PRO A 17 -2.75 -0.10 12.94
C PRO A 17 -2.17 -0.59 14.28
N GLU A 18 -2.69 -1.70 14.82
CA GLU A 18 -2.24 -2.32 16.08
C GLU A 18 -1.07 -3.31 15.88
N LEU A 19 -0.62 -3.53 14.64
CA LEU A 19 0.46 -4.49 14.36
C LEU A 19 1.79 -3.96 14.95
N PRO A 20 2.49 -4.70 15.83
CA PRO A 20 3.71 -4.19 16.46
C PRO A 20 4.79 -3.91 15.42
N GLU A 21 5.45 -2.75 15.59
CA GLU A 21 6.50 -2.20 14.71
C GLU A 21 7.66 -3.20 14.44
N GLY A 22 7.83 -4.21 15.31
CA GLY A 22 8.80 -5.29 15.16
C GLY A 22 8.57 -6.26 13.98
N PHE A 23 7.39 -6.25 13.33
CA PHE A 23 7.18 -6.98 12.06
C PHE A 23 7.78 -6.26 10.84
N GLU A 24 8.29 -5.05 11.03
CA GLU A 24 8.66 -4.14 9.97
C GLU A 24 10.10 -3.69 10.16
N SER A 25 11.02 -4.59 9.84
CA SER A 25 12.42 -4.22 9.70
C SER A 25 12.55 -3.11 8.64
N GLN A 26 13.02 -1.97 9.16
CA GLN A 26 13.63 -0.82 8.50
C GLN A 26 12.67 0.14 7.81
N LYS A 27 12.72 1.36 8.36
CA LYS A 27 12.55 2.69 7.77
C LYS A 27 12.11 2.65 6.30
N GLN A 28 11.07 3.42 6.00
CA GLN A 28 10.91 4.00 4.68
C GLN A 28 12.24 4.70 4.35
N ASP A 29 13.14 4.00 3.65
CA ASP A 29 14.19 4.65 2.88
C ASP A 29 13.42 5.51 1.90
N LYS A 30 13.31 6.79 2.24
CA LYS A 30 13.04 7.83 1.26
C LYS A 30 14.29 7.86 0.38
N GLU A 31 14.40 6.87 -0.51
CA GLU A 31 15.22 7.01 -1.70
C GLU A 31 14.76 8.32 -2.35
N VAL A 32 15.72 9.16 -2.70
CA VAL A 32 15.43 10.44 -3.36
C VAL A 32 14.93 10.08 -4.74
N VAL A 33 13.61 10.03 -4.91
CA VAL A 33 12.96 9.57 -6.12
C VAL A 33 13.03 10.68 -7.16
N ASP A 34 13.60 10.40 -8.32
CA ASP A 34 13.62 11.33 -9.45
C ASP A 34 12.19 11.47 -10.02
N ALA A 35 11.84 12.57 -10.67
CA ALA A 35 10.46 12.84 -11.09
C ALA A 35 9.87 11.79 -12.07
N GLU A 36 10.72 11.04 -12.76
CA GLU A 36 10.33 9.90 -13.60
C GLU A 36 10.05 8.63 -12.78
N ASP A 37 10.83 8.40 -11.73
CA ASP A 37 10.61 7.30 -10.79
C ASP A 37 9.35 7.53 -9.94
N GLU A 38 8.97 8.78 -9.64
CA GLU A 38 7.71 9.11 -8.95
C GLU A 38 6.47 8.69 -9.77
N LYS A 39 6.52 8.85 -11.10
CA LYS A 39 5.44 8.39 -11.99
C LYS A 39 5.37 6.87 -12.06
N GLN A 40 6.52 6.20 -12.10
CA GLN A 40 6.55 4.75 -12.08
C GLN A 40 6.06 4.22 -10.73
N GLU A 41 6.45 4.84 -9.63
CA GLU A 41 6.03 4.48 -8.28
C GLU A 41 4.53 4.68 -8.08
N SER A 42 3.95 5.80 -8.54
CA SER A 42 2.50 6.02 -8.50
C SER A 42 1.73 4.97 -9.32
N SER A 43 2.23 4.56 -10.48
CA SER A 43 1.60 3.50 -11.29
C SER A 43 1.66 2.12 -10.62
N VAL A 44 2.78 1.82 -9.94
CA VAL A 44 2.95 0.57 -9.18
C VAL A 44 2.02 0.55 -7.96
N ARG A 45 1.90 1.67 -7.25
CA ARG A 45 0.96 1.85 -6.13
C ARG A 45 -0.47 1.63 -6.57
N GLU A 46 -0.89 2.27 -7.67
CA GLU A 46 -2.24 2.12 -8.19
C GLU A 46 -2.53 0.67 -8.63
N GLY A 47 -1.57 0.01 -9.28
CA GLY A 47 -1.67 -1.40 -9.66
C GLY A 47 -1.81 -2.33 -8.45
N ALA A 48 -0.94 -2.16 -7.44
CA ALA A 48 -0.98 -2.94 -6.21
C ALA A 48 -2.30 -2.73 -5.44
N LEU A 49 -2.77 -1.48 -5.38
CA LEU A 49 -4.05 -1.13 -4.76
C LEU A 49 -5.22 -1.82 -5.46
N LYS A 50 -5.31 -1.73 -6.80
CA LYS A 50 -6.38 -2.38 -7.58
C LYS A 50 -6.43 -3.89 -7.36
N ILE A 51 -5.27 -4.55 -7.36
CA ILE A 51 -5.17 -6.00 -7.13
C ILE A 51 -5.63 -6.34 -5.70
N THR A 52 -5.16 -5.59 -4.70
CA THR A 52 -5.51 -5.82 -3.29
C THR A 52 -7.00 -5.63 -3.05
N LEU A 53 -7.59 -4.54 -3.56
CA LEU A 53 -9.03 -4.28 -3.48
C LEU A 53 -9.85 -5.37 -4.15
N HIS A 54 -9.40 -5.89 -5.30
CA HIS A 54 -10.06 -7.00 -5.97
C HIS A 54 -10.15 -8.23 -5.08
N PHE A 55 -9.04 -8.63 -4.46
CA PHE A 55 -9.01 -9.78 -3.55
C PHE A 55 -9.87 -9.56 -2.31
N LEU A 56 -9.78 -8.40 -1.65
CA LEU A 56 -10.61 -8.09 -0.47
C LEU A 56 -12.10 -8.20 -0.81
N ARG A 57 -12.53 -7.61 -1.93
CA ARG A 57 -13.93 -7.69 -2.39
C ARG A 57 -14.35 -9.12 -2.72
N LYS A 58 -13.48 -9.92 -3.36
CA LYS A 58 -13.74 -11.34 -3.66
C LYS A 58 -13.81 -12.22 -2.39
N MET A 59 -13.06 -11.86 -1.35
CA MET A 59 -13.09 -12.54 -0.05
C MET A 59 -14.23 -12.04 0.85
N ASN A 60 -15.15 -11.22 0.34
CA ASN A 60 -16.24 -10.58 1.08
C ASN A 60 -15.76 -9.65 2.22
N GLN A 61 -14.51 -9.18 2.16
CA GLN A 61 -13.92 -8.22 3.08
C GLN A 61 -14.18 -6.78 2.61
N LYS A 62 -15.46 -6.42 2.47
CA LYS A 62 -15.86 -5.14 1.86
C LYS A 62 -15.40 -3.93 2.69
N GLU A 63 -15.53 -4.00 4.03
CA GLU A 63 -15.12 -2.90 4.91
C GLU A 63 -13.61 -2.65 4.89
N LEU A 64 -12.80 -3.71 4.76
CA LEU A 64 -11.35 -3.57 4.58
C LEU A 64 -11.02 -2.94 3.22
N ALA A 65 -11.73 -3.33 2.16
CA ALA A 65 -11.55 -2.72 0.84
C ALA A 65 -11.88 -1.22 0.87
N ASP A 66 -13.02 -0.85 1.48
CA ASP A 66 -13.46 0.55 1.57
C ASP A 66 -12.52 1.39 2.44
N THR A 67 -12.03 0.83 3.55
CA THR A 67 -11.02 1.48 4.40
C THR A 67 -9.74 1.73 3.62
N LEU A 68 -9.23 0.71 2.93
CA LEU A 68 -8.00 0.82 2.15
C LEU A 68 -8.11 1.83 1.00
N GLU A 69 -9.23 1.81 0.26
CA GLU A 69 -9.48 2.73 -0.84
C GLU A 69 -9.57 4.18 -0.36
N LYS A 70 -10.34 4.43 0.72
CA LYS A 70 -10.45 5.78 1.31
C LYS A 70 -9.13 6.30 1.85
N SER A 71 -8.38 5.48 2.58
CA SER A 71 -7.09 5.88 3.11
C SER A 71 -6.08 6.15 1.99
N SER A 72 -6.07 5.35 0.93
CA SER A 72 -5.13 5.52 -0.19
C SER A 72 -5.41 6.79 -1.02
N LEU A 73 -6.66 7.25 -1.08
CA LEU A 73 -7.03 8.52 -1.73
C LEU A 73 -6.59 9.76 -0.94
N LEU A 74 -6.32 9.63 0.36
CA LEU A 74 -5.84 10.73 1.21
C LEU A 74 -4.32 10.94 1.16
N TYR A 75 -3.58 10.01 0.53
CA TYR A 75 -2.11 10.03 0.42
C TYR A 75 -1.60 10.24 -1.02
N GLN A 76 -2.44 10.73 -1.94
CA GLN A 76 -2.02 11.14 -3.28
C GLN A 76 -1.36 12.51 -3.29
#